data_AF-A0A8T2WV41-F1
#
_entry.id   AF-A0A8T2WV41-F1
#
_cell.length_a   1.000
_cell.length_b   1.000
_cell.length_c   1.000
_cell.angle_alpha   90.00
_cell.angle_beta   90.00
_cell.angle_gamma   90.00
#
_symmetry.space_group_name_H-M   'P 1'
#
loop_
_entity.id
_entity.type
_entity.pdbx_description
1 polymer ?
#
loop_
_entity_poly.entity_id
_entity_poly.type
_entity_poly.pdbx_seq_one_letter_code
_entity_poly.pdbx_strand_id
1 'polypeptide(L)' 'MASQAAASAFNGNMKKALAGLKRINLEGLRWRVFDAKGQVLGRLASQISTVIQGKDKPTYAPYRDDGDICVVLNAKD' A
#
# COMPACT_ATOMS: atom_id res chain seq x y z
N MET A 1 -16.23 -37.25 -3.89
CA MET A 1 -15.63 -37.00 -5.22
C MET A 1 -15.27 -35.52 -5.31
N ALA A 2 -14.10 -35.24 -5.87
CA ALA A 2 -13.20 -34.15 -5.52
C ALA A 2 -13.75 -32.72 -5.72
N SER A 3 -13.65 -31.91 -4.66
CA SER A 3 -13.62 -30.46 -4.73
C SER A 3 -12.24 -30.04 -5.25
N GLN A 4 -12.19 -29.34 -6.38
CA GLN A 4 -10.96 -28.69 -6.84
C GLN A 4 -11.22 -27.19 -6.96
N ALA A 5 -10.91 -26.50 -5.87
CA ALA A 5 -10.52 -25.11 -5.89
C ALA A 5 -9.12 -25.03 -6.54
N ALA A 6 -9.01 -24.30 -7.64
CA ALA A 6 -7.74 -23.85 -8.15
C ALA A 6 -7.94 -22.44 -8.70
N ALA A 7 -7.70 -21.45 -7.85
CA ALA A 7 -7.37 -20.11 -8.31
C ALA A 7 -6.17 -20.26 -9.24
N SER A 8 -6.36 -19.99 -10.54
CA SER A 8 -5.32 -20.02 -11.54
C SER A 8 -4.24 -19.01 -11.16
N ALA A 9 -3.13 -19.51 -10.64
CA ALA A 9 -1.96 -18.72 -10.29
C ALA A 9 -1.48 -17.97 -11.53
N PHE A 10 -1.53 -16.64 -11.48
CA PHE A 10 -0.92 -15.77 -12.49
C PHE A 10 0.60 -15.92 -12.39
N ASN A 11 1.15 -16.93 -13.09
CA ASN A 11 2.58 -17.19 -13.16
C ASN A 11 3.24 -16.30 -14.22
N GLY A 12 3.18 -14.98 -13.99
CA GLY A 12 3.94 -13.99 -14.74
C GLY A 12 5.15 -13.55 -13.91
N ASN A 13 6.36 -13.81 -14.40
CA ASN A 13 7.59 -13.36 -13.74
C ASN A 13 7.77 -11.84 -13.91
N MET A 14 7.09 -11.07 -13.05
CA MET A 14 7.00 -9.60 -13.09
C MET A 14 8.36 -8.89 -12.93
N LYS A 15 9.41 -9.60 -12.51
CA LYS A 15 10.77 -9.03 -12.41
C LYS A 15 11.36 -8.61 -13.77
N LYS A 16 10.93 -9.23 -14.88
CA LYS A 16 11.43 -8.89 -16.23
C LYS A 16 10.70 -7.70 -16.86
N ALA A 17 9.42 -7.51 -16.54
CA ALA A 17 8.61 -6.38 -17.02
C ALA A 17 9.00 -5.05 -16.32
N LEU A 18 9.42 -5.10 -15.05
CA LEU A 18 9.88 -3.92 -14.31
C LEU A 18 11.33 -3.52 -14.60
N ALA A 19 12.09 -4.28 -15.39
CA ALA A 19 13.50 -3.98 -15.68
C ALA A 19 13.70 -2.75 -16.60
N GLY A 20 12.68 -2.37 -17.38
CA GLY A 20 12.73 -1.24 -18.32
C GLY A 20 12.04 0.04 -17.82
N LEU A 21 11.30 -0.02 -16.71
CA LEU A 21 10.76 1.18 -16.08
C LEU A 21 11.90 1.82 -15.28
N LYS A 22 12.42 2.94 -15.78
CA LYS A 22 13.26 3.85 -15.01
C LYS A 22 12.52 4.08 -13.71
N ARG A 23 12.97 3.45 -12.61
CA ARG A 23 12.46 3.72 -11.28
C ARG A 23 12.74 5.18 -11.05
N ILE A 24 11.74 6.03 -11.31
CA ILE A 24 11.66 7.36 -10.75
C ILE A 24 11.56 7.10 -9.25
N ASN A 25 12.72 6.91 -8.63
CA ASN A 25 12.85 6.86 -7.20
C ASN A 25 12.67 8.32 -6.78
N LEU A 26 11.41 8.74 -6.73
CA LEU A 26 11.05 10.02 -6.16
C LEU A 26 11.38 9.88 -4.69
N GLU A 27 12.57 10.35 -4.29
CA GLU A 27 13.05 10.24 -2.93
C GLU A 27 11.99 10.84 -2.01
N GLY A 28 11.30 9.96 -1.25
CA GLY A 28 10.24 10.37 -0.34
C GLY A 28 8.89 9.67 -0.53
N LEU A 29 8.58 9.12 -1.72
CA LEU A 29 7.28 8.47 -1.94
C LEU A 29 7.35 6.98 -1.59
N ARG A 30 6.99 6.62 -0.35
CA ARG A 30 6.96 5.23 0.10
C ARG A 30 5.56 4.67 -0.06
N TRP A 31 5.48 3.42 -0.48
CA TRP A 31 4.23 2.66 -0.52
C TRP A 31 4.11 1.89 0.78
N ARG A 32 3.01 2.10 1.51
CA ARG A 32 2.68 1.39 2.75
C ARG A 32 1.44 0.54 2.53
N VAL A 33 1.49 -0.69 3.03
CA VAL A 33 0.38 -1.65 2.94
C VAL A 33 -0.22 -1.83 4.32
N PHE A 34 -1.55 -1.70 4.42
CA PHE A 34 -2.32 -1.85 5.64
C PHE A 34 -3.31 -3.00 5.50
N ASP A 35 -3.32 -3.91 6.47
CA ASP A 35 -4.31 -4.98 6.56
C ASP A 35 -5.45 -4.54 7.48
N ALA A 36 -6.67 -4.48 6.94
CA ALA A 36 -7.86 -4.05 7.68
C ALA A 36 -8.51 -5.18 8.49
N LYS A 37 -8.05 -6.44 8.35
CA LYS A 37 -8.69 -7.59 8.97
C LYS A 37 -8.68 -7.50 10.50
N GLY A 38 -9.87 -7.51 11.11
CA GLY A 38 -10.03 -7.44 12.57
C GLY A 38 -9.66 -6.09 13.20
N GLN A 39 -9.47 -5.05 12.39
CA GLN A 39 -9.18 -3.70 12.87
C GLN A 39 -10.46 -2.88 13.01
N VAL A 40 -10.50 -2.03 14.04
CA VAL A 40 -11.59 -1.07 14.21
C VAL A 40 -11.44 0.06 13.19
N LEU A 41 -12.43 0.22 12.31
CA LEU A 41 -12.42 1.17 11.19
C LEU A 41 -11.92 2.57 11.59
N GLY A 42 -12.47 3.15 12.67
CA GLY A 42 -12.11 4.49 13.11
C GLY A 42 -10.64 4.63 13.55
N ARG A 43 -10.07 3.60 14.18
CA ARG A 43 -8.66 3.61 14.62
C ARG A 43 -7.72 3.47 13.43
N LEU A 44 -8.05 2.55 12.52
CA LEU A 44 -7.29 2.33 11.29
C LEU A 44 -7.30 3.58 10.39
N ALA A 45 -8.47 4.18 10.18
CA ALA A 45 -8.62 5.39 9.36
C ALA A 45 -7.81 6.57 9.93
N SER A 46 -7.83 6.76 11.25
CA SER A 46 -7.05 7.82 11.91
C SER A 46 -5.54 7.64 11.68
N GLN A 47 -5.03 6.41 11.81
CA GLN A 47 -3.63 6.09 11.56
C GLN A 47 -3.25 6.31 10.10
N ILE A 48 -4.07 5.80 9.16
CA ILE A 48 -3.84 5.97 7.72
C ILE A 48 -3.82 7.46 7.35
N SER A 49 -4.74 8.26 7.88
CA SER A 49 -4.78 9.70 7.58
C SER A 49 -3.50 10.44 7.98
N THR A 50 -2.84 10.02 9.06
CA THR A 50 -1.57 10.61 9.53
C THR A 50 -0.44 10.30 8.55
N VAL A 51 -0.44 9.09 7.99
CA VAL A 51 0.55 8.61 7.03
C VAL A 51 0.35 9.28 5.66
N ILE A 52 -0.89 9.40 5.19
CA ILE A 52 -1.22 10.11 3.95
C ILE A 52 -0.84 11.59 4.05
N GLN A 53 -1.01 12.22 5.22
CA GLN A 53 -0.57 13.60 5.43
C GLN A 53 0.96 13.75 5.56
N GLY A 54 1.72 12.64 5.65
CA GLY A 54 3.16 12.70 5.86
C GLY A 54 3.60 13.17 7.25
N LYS A 55 2.66 13.36 8.20
CA LYS A 55 2.91 13.82 9.57
C LYS A 55 3.77 12.87 10.41
N ASP A 56 3.87 11.62 9.98
CA ASP A 56 4.76 10.60 10.54
C ASP A 56 6.25 10.88 10.23
N LYS A 57 6.54 11.70 9.20
CA LYS A 57 7.91 12.05 8.80
C LYS A 57 8.35 13.35 9.48
N PRO A 58 9.62 13.45 9.95
CA PRO A 58 10.15 14.69 10.53
C PRO A 58 10.28 15.83 9.51
N THR A 59 10.17 15.52 8.22
CA THR A 59 10.21 16.48 7.10
C THR A 59 8.84 17.09 6.78
N TYR A 60 7.79 16.79 7.57
CA TYR A 60 6.45 17.31 7.35
C TYR A 60 6.44 18.84 7.26
N ALA A 61 5.97 19.36 6.12
CA ALA A 61 5.71 20.76 5.91
C ALA A 61 4.24 20.94 5.50
N PRO A 62 3.48 21.85 6.13
CA PRO A 62 2.04 21.95 5.90
C PRO A 62 1.64 22.39 4.48
N TYR A 63 2.58 22.96 3.73
CA TYR A 63 2.37 23.41 2.35
C TYR A 63 2.82 22.38 1.29
N ARG A 64 3.43 21.26 1.71
CA ARG A 64 4.01 20.26 0.82
C ARG A 64 3.36 18.90 1.05
N ASP A 65 2.89 18.29 -0.03
CA ASP A 65 2.28 16.96 0.01
C ASP A 65 3.36 15.88 -0.17
N ASP A 66 4.04 15.55 0.94
CA ASP A 66 5.04 14.47 1.01
C ASP A 66 4.45 13.19 1.61
N GLY A 67 3.14 12.99 1.45
CA GLY A 67 2.39 11.83 1.90
C GLY A 67 2.90 10.51 1.34
N ASP A 68 2.81 9.45 2.14
CA ASP A 68 3.03 8.08 1.64
C ASP A 68 1.74 7.51 1.04
N ILE A 69 1.87 6.74 -0.05
CA ILE A 69 0.73 6.04 -0.65
C ILE A 69 0.36 4.86 0.23
N CYS A 70 -0.91 4.78 0.62
CA CYS A 70 -1.44 3.72 1.48
C CYS A 70 -2.34 2.79 0.68
N VAL A 71 -2.02 1.49 0.67
CA VAL A 71 -2.86 0.44 0.07
C VAL A 71 -3.49 -0.36 1.19
N VAL A 72 -4.83 -0.39 1.23
CA VAL A 72 -5.59 -1.16 2.23
C VAL A 72 -6.04 -2.48 1.63
N LEU A 73 -5.78 -3.57 2.34
CA LEU A 73 -6.17 -4.93 2.00
C LEU A 73 -7.27 -5.42 2.95
N ASN A 74 -8.06 -6.39 2.49
CA ASN A 74 -9.08 -7.08 3.29
C ASN A 74 -10.16 -6.16 3.90
N ALA A 75 -10.61 -5.15 3.15
CA ALA A 75 -11.66 -4.22 3.59
C ALA A 75 -13.09 -4.81 3.63
N LYS A 76 -13.26 -6.10 3.36
CA LYS A 76 -14.57 -6.77 3.29
C LYS A 76 -15.00 -7.36 4.63
N ASP A 77 -14.05 -7.74 5.48
CA ASP A 77 -14.28 -8.45 6.74
C ASP A 77 -14.81 -7.53 7.85
#